data_AF-A0A084B2I5-F1
#
_entry.id   AF-A0A084B2I5-F1
#
_cell.length_a   1.000
_cell.length_b   1.000
_cell.length_c   1.000
_cell.angle_alpha   90.00
_cell.angle_beta   90.00
_cell.angle_gamma   90.00
#
_symmetry.space_group_name_H-M   'P 1'
#
loop_
_entity.id
_entity.type
_entity.pdbx_description
1 polymer ?
#
loop_
_entity_poly.entity_id
_entity_poly.type
_entity_poly.pdbx_seq_one_letter_code
_entity_poly.pdbx_strand_id
1 'polypeptide(L)'
;MSDVSKGSGPSDDSSSSGSAGGSDWSYEYDFYCAICGGPFSLLPDHDWWEPETGWDENILELGAMENYWMRNPIVIGKDEARAKYWVSDETLPHGEDGHVFFNTNTISDPVLRRMKIGGARVYVVQQDQPLTIPFHDACRELLCIYMSIKVKELDKKVLYESFHRFWGGSYNRLDLFDYGSIAPHMRRRWPCKRGTEYFMFNPHRVTNQGRELYVLTSIQDPDWPQGGDLTRPHTVFRADGDPFRRFAPQVLTLIFEQIDDVADLYALKQASPAFNNVKLGDAFWEPRTRAEMPWIWEAPNDEDHPVVWEFVYHQFHFWRDVNAKETKYGVINRERMWRELLPKWAKVYEETRAQLRSAERLGSDADGEDSSSGDGPSSNEESSSDEVESSTDGYDTSLDEEESSSDDEDDSFDEEDDSSDEGEISSNGLPLRLRDPETED
;
A
#
# COMPACT_ATOMS: atom_id res chain seq x y z
N MET A 1 -55.92 -50.30 8.34
CA MET A 1 -56.62 -50.65 9.59
C MET A 1 -55.85 -50.00 10.73
N SER A 2 -56.39 -49.06 11.49
CA SER A 2 -57.69 -48.36 11.40
C SER A 2 -57.59 -47.04 12.16
N ASP A 3 -58.35 -46.02 11.75
CA ASP A 3 -58.63 -44.86 12.62
C ASP A 3 -59.34 -45.30 13.92
N VAL A 4 -59.28 -44.45 14.96
CA VAL A 4 -60.47 -43.73 15.49
C VAL A 4 -60.07 -42.74 16.60
N SER A 5 -60.80 -41.63 16.66
CA SER A 5 -60.50 -40.37 17.36
C SER A 5 -61.19 -40.17 18.74
N LYS A 6 -61.01 -38.97 19.32
CA LYS A 6 -61.71 -38.34 20.50
C LYS A 6 -61.07 -38.70 21.86
N GLY A 7 -60.94 -37.83 22.87
CA GLY A 7 -61.34 -36.42 23.11
C GLY A 7 -61.14 -36.07 24.60
N SER A 8 -61.44 -34.90 25.20
CA SER A 8 -61.95 -33.59 24.72
C SER A 8 -61.86 -32.54 25.86
N GLY A 9 -61.56 -31.25 25.55
CA GLY A 9 -61.93 -30.10 26.40
C GLY A 9 -60.83 -29.37 27.18
N PRO A 10 -61.03 -28.08 27.59
CA PRO A 10 -59.95 -27.16 27.96
C PRO A 10 -59.90 -26.77 29.45
N SER A 11 -58.79 -26.16 29.86
CA SER A 11 -58.69 -25.34 31.07
C SER A 11 -57.77 -24.14 30.80
N ASP A 12 -58.36 -22.95 30.79
CA ASP A 12 -57.62 -21.69 30.80
C ASP A 12 -56.89 -21.54 32.14
N ASP A 13 -55.57 -21.33 32.10
CA ASP A 13 -54.82 -20.79 33.24
C ASP A 13 -53.83 -19.73 32.72
N SER A 14 -54.36 -18.51 32.59
CA SER A 14 -53.60 -17.30 32.31
C SER A 14 -52.60 -17.03 33.44
N SER A 15 -51.38 -17.54 33.28
CA SER A 15 -50.26 -17.28 34.18
C SER A 15 -49.17 -16.50 33.44
N SER A 16 -48.93 -15.28 33.92
CA SER A 16 -48.04 -14.30 33.31
C SER A 16 -46.57 -14.74 33.37
N SER A 17 -46.07 -15.37 32.32
CA SER A 17 -44.64 -15.43 32.05
C SER A 17 -44.18 -14.02 31.65
N GLY A 18 -43.53 -13.32 32.58
CA GLY A 18 -42.89 -12.04 32.27
C GLY A 18 -41.82 -12.27 31.21
N SER A 19 -42.04 -11.74 30.01
CA SER A 19 -41.00 -11.68 28.98
C SER A 19 -39.89 -10.74 29.48
N ALA A 20 -38.90 -11.32 30.16
CA ALA A 20 -37.59 -10.74 30.20
C ALA A 20 -37.10 -10.66 28.76
N GLY A 21 -37.25 -9.48 28.15
CA GLY A 21 -36.64 -9.16 26.88
C GLY A 21 -35.14 -9.16 27.07
N GLY A 22 -34.53 -10.33 26.93
CA GLY A 22 -33.09 -10.43 26.71
C GLY A 22 -32.79 -9.60 25.47
N SER A 23 -32.01 -8.53 25.65
CA SER A 23 -31.56 -7.67 24.57
C SER A 23 -30.66 -8.49 23.65
N ASP A 24 -31.28 -8.95 22.57
CA ASP A 24 -30.77 -9.80 21.52
C ASP A 24 -29.49 -9.20 20.90
N TRP A 25 -28.35 -9.83 21.16
CA TRP A 25 -27.02 -9.67 20.54
C TRP A 25 -26.57 -8.25 20.14
N SER A 26 -25.59 -7.67 20.86
CA SER A 26 -24.67 -6.72 20.23
C SER A 26 -23.96 -7.44 19.09
N TYR A 27 -24.16 -6.97 17.87
CA TYR A 27 -23.57 -7.59 16.68
C TYR A 27 -22.16 -7.05 16.51
N GLU A 28 -21.22 -7.58 17.28
CA GLU A 28 -19.81 -7.27 17.11
C GLU A 28 -19.35 -7.67 15.68
N TYR A 29 -19.10 -6.65 14.86
CA TYR A 29 -18.59 -6.82 13.50
C TYR A 29 -17.28 -6.08 13.30
N ASP A 30 -16.34 -6.76 12.67
CA ASP A 30 -15.16 -6.15 12.08
C ASP A 30 -15.57 -5.30 10.89
N PHE A 31 -14.89 -4.16 10.73
CA PHE A 31 -14.89 -3.36 9.52
C PHE A 31 -13.51 -3.39 8.87
N TYR A 32 -13.49 -3.21 7.55
CA TYR A 32 -12.30 -3.39 6.73
C TYR A 32 -11.87 -2.06 6.11
N CYS A 33 -10.56 -1.86 5.94
CA CYS A 33 -9.98 -0.72 5.24
C CYS A 33 -10.46 -0.69 3.79
N ALA A 34 -11.07 0.42 3.37
CA ALA A 34 -11.59 0.61 2.02
C ALA A 34 -10.52 0.34 0.95
N ILE A 35 -9.25 0.72 1.21
CA ILE A 35 -8.15 0.59 0.25
C ILE A 35 -7.61 -0.85 0.18
N CYS A 36 -7.15 -1.42 1.31
CA CYS A 36 -6.43 -2.70 1.32
C CYS A 36 -7.28 -3.93 1.65
N GLY A 37 -8.49 -3.75 2.18
CA GLY A 37 -9.34 -4.82 2.69
C GLY A 37 -8.88 -5.44 4.02
N GLY A 38 -7.76 -4.99 4.61
CA GLY A 38 -7.33 -5.44 5.94
C GLY A 38 -8.30 -5.00 7.05
N PRO A 39 -8.39 -5.75 8.17
CA PRO A 39 -9.22 -5.38 9.32
C PRO A 39 -8.66 -4.16 10.06
N PHE A 40 -9.43 -3.61 11.01
CA PHE A 40 -8.92 -2.70 12.06
C PHE A 40 -8.83 -3.36 13.46
N SER A 41 -9.34 -4.59 13.61
CA SER A 41 -9.19 -5.41 14.82
C SER A 41 -7.87 -6.18 14.79
N LEU A 42 -7.20 -6.28 15.95
CA LEU A 42 -5.85 -6.87 16.01
C LEU A 42 -5.82 -8.38 16.29
N LEU A 43 -6.86 -8.90 16.92
CA LEU A 43 -6.94 -10.28 17.36
C LEU A 43 -8.41 -10.71 17.26
N PRO A 44 -8.70 -11.95 16.81
CA PRO A 44 -9.96 -12.57 17.17
C PRO A 44 -10.00 -12.67 18.69
N ASP A 45 -11.11 -12.24 19.30
CA ASP A 45 -11.30 -12.35 20.74
C ASP A 45 -11.13 -13.82 21.17
N HIS A 46 -10.22 -14.06 22.13
CA HIS A 46 -9.59 -15.37 22.35
C HIS A 46 -10.59 -16.49 22.65
N ASP A 47 -11.75 -16.13 23.20
CA ASP A 47 -12.82 -17.02 23.63
C ASP A 47 -13.63 -17.64 22.46
N TRP A 48 -13.47 -17.14 21.22
CA TRP A 48 -14.16 -17.64 20.02
C TRP A 48 -13.24 -18.39 19.05
N TRP A 49 -12.03 -18.74 19.48
CA TRP A 49 -11.06 -19.44 18.65
C TRP A 49 -11.40 -20.93 18.51
N GLU A 50 -11.92 -21.33 17.35
CA GLU A 50 -11.87 -22.73 16.94
C GLU A 50 -10.41 -23.09 16.59
N PRO A 51 -9.75 -24.02 17.30
CA PRO A 51 -8.33 -24.36 17.06
C PRO A 51 -8.04 -24.89 15.65
N GLU A 52 -9.09 -25.33 14.94
CA GLU A 52 -9.04 -25.80 13.56
C GLU A 52 -8.82 -24.68 12.54
N THR A 53 -8.92 -23.39 12.93
CA THR A 53 -8.70 -22.24 12.04
C THR A 53 -7.22 -22.00 11.70
N GLY A 54 -6.29 -22.56 12.49
CA GLY A 54 -4.94 -22.90 12.02
C GLY A 54 -3.94 -21.75 11.84
N TRP A 55 -4.11 -20.63 12.53
CA TRP A 55 -3.10 -19.58 12.65
C TRP A 55 -1.71 -20.12 13.01
N ASP A 56 -0.66 -19.46 12.56
CA ASP A 56 0.67 -19.62 13.15
C ASP A 56 0.89 -18.58 14.26
N GLU A 57 0.84 -19.01 15.52
CA GLU A 57 0.98 -18.14 16.70
C GLU A 57 2.28 -17.33 16.67
N ASN A 58 3.38 -17.89 16.14
CA ASN A 58 4.65 -17.20 16.00
C ASN A 58 4.55 -15.99 15.05
N ILE A 59 3.74 -16.09 13.98
CA ILE A 59 3.49 -14.96 13.07
C ILE A 59 2.66 -13.89 13.78
N LEU A 60 1.69 -14.29 14.60
CA LEU A 60 0.88 -13.37 15.40
C LEU A 60 1.70 -12.63 16.45
N GLU A 61 2.61 -13.30 17.17
CA GLU A 61 3.51 -12.65 18.13
C GLU A 61 4.46 -11.64 17.46
N LEU A 62 5.04 -12.00 16.31
CA LEU A 62 5.83 -11.08 15.49
C LEU A 62 4.98 -9.89 14.99
N GLY A 63 3.76 -10.17 14.53
CA GLY A 63 2.81 -9.17 14.08
C GLY A 63 2.33 -8.25 15.20
N ALA A 64 2.17 -8.73 16.43
CA ALA A 64 1.59 -7.96 17.54
C ALA A 64 2.34 -6.64 17.82
N MET A 65 3.67 -6.59 17.60
CA MET A 65 4.47 -5.36 17.71
C MET A 65 4.43 -4.46 16.46
N GLU A 66 3.95 -4.97 15.32
CA GLU A 66 3.79 -4.25 14.06
C GLU A 66 2.36 -3.73 13.86
N ASN A 67 1.39 -4.45 14.40
CA ASN A 67 -0.05 -4.32 14.15
C ASN A 67 -0.67 -2.99 14.61
N TYR A 68 0.06 -2.12 15.32
CA TYR A 68 -0.45 -0.81 15.77
C TYR A 68 -1.05 0.02 14.64
N TRP A 69 -0.52 -0.09 13.41
CA TRP A 69 -1.05 0.61 12.24
C TRP A 69 -2.51 0.25 11.89
N MET A 70 -2.99 -0.94 12.27
CA MET A 70 -4.39 -1.34 12.10
C MET A 70 -5.31 -0.76 13.19
N ARG A 71 -4.78 -0.32 14.33
CA ARG A 71 -5.61 0.27 15.41
C ARG A 71 -6.02 1.72 15.18
N ASN A 72 -5.45 2.39 14.17
CA ASN A 72 -5.70 3.80 13.89
C ASN A 72 -6.45 3.96 12.56
N PRO A 73 -7.79 3.75 12.53
CA PRO A 73 -8.59 4.03 11.34
C PRO A 73 -8.61 5.52 11.07
N ILE A 74 -8.13 5.93 9.90
CA ILE A 74 -8.54 7.21 9.33
C ILE A 74 -9.88 7.02 8.64
N VAL A 75 -10.76 8.01 8.73
CA VAL A 75 -12.05 8.00 8.05
C VAL A 75 -12.24 9.24 7.19
N ILE A 76 -12.93 9.07 6.05
CA ILE A 76 -13.41 10.16 5.19
C ILE A 76 -14.93 10.23 5.22
N GLY A 77 -15.47 11.44 5.21
CA GLY A 77 -16.90 11.69 5.18
C GLY A 77 -17.27 13.00 4.48
N LYS A 78 -18.58 13.22 4.38
CA LYS A 78 -19.19 14.38 3.71
C LYS A 78 -20.15 15.09 4.66
N ASP A 79 -19.94 16.39 4.87
CA ASP A 79 -20.87 17.31 5.51
C ASP A 79 -21.96 17.67 4.50
N GLU A 80 -23.04 16.87 4.47
CA GLU A 80 -24.18 17.05 3.55
C GLU A 80 -24.82 18.45 3.66
N ALA A 81 -24.86 19.03 4.86
CA ALA A 81 -25.43 20.37 5.08
C ALA A 81 -24.61 21.49 4.42
N ARG A 82 -23.35 21.22 4.02
CA ARG A 82 -22.45 22.20 3.39
C ARG A 82 -21.85 21.74 2.06
N ALA A 83 -22.17 20.51 1.62
CA ALA A 83 -21.53 19.81 0.51
C ALA A 83 -19.98 19.82 0.58
N LYS A 84 -19.41 19.64 1.79
CA LYS A 84 -17.95 19.64 2.01
C LYS A 84 -17.44 18.28 2.48
N TYR A 85 -16.21 17.95 2.08
CA TYR A 85 -15.57 16.68 2.41
C TYR A 85 -14.53 16.89 3.50
N TRP A 86 -14.39 15.91 4.38
CA TRP A 86 -13.48 15.94 5.52
C TRP A 86 -12.80 14.59 5.67
N VAL A 87 -11.56 14.62 6.16
CA VAL A 87 -10.79 13.42 6.51
C VAL A 87 -10.36 13.58 7.97
N SER A 88 -10.46 12.53 8.78
CA SER A 88 -9.92 12.56 10.14
C SER A 88 -8.39 12.54 10.14
N ASP A 89 -7.82 12.96 11.26
CA ASP A 89 -6.44 12.65 11.61
C ASP A 89 -6.47 11.33 12.41
N GLU A 90 -5.73 11.25 13.51
CA GLU A 90 -5.79 10.13 14.45
C GLU A 90 -7.19 9.95 15.05
N THR A 91 -7.62 8.69 15.17
CA THR A 91 -8.84 8.32 15.86
C THR A 91 -8.52 7.50 17.11
N LEU A 92 -9.39 7.60 18.11
CA LEU A 92 -9.24 6.83 19.33
C LEU A 92 -9.74 5.40 19.08
N PRO A 93 -9.13 4.39 19.75
CA PRO A 93 -9.49 3.00 19.56
C PRO A 93 -10.99 2.75 19.74
N HIS A 94 -11.47 1.84 18.90
CA HIS A 94 -12.87 1.47 18.70
C HIS A 94 -13.63 1.17 19.98
N GLY A 95 -14.91 1.55 19.98
CA GLY A 95 -15.94 0.92 20.78
C GLY A 95 -16.88 0.13 19.87
N GLU A 96 -17.52 -0.90 20.42
CA GLU A 96 -18.41 -1.86 19.76
C GLU A 96 -19.31 -1.26 18.64
N ASP A 97 -19.71 -2.10 17.68
CA ASP A 97 -20.65 -1.75 16.58
C ASP A 97 -20.14 -0.80 15.49
N GLY A 98 -18.82 -0.70 15.29
CA GLY A 98 -18.22 0.05 14.17
C GLY A 98 -18.22 1.56 14.39
N HIS A 99 -18.14 2.00 15.64
CA HIS A 99 -17.97 3.40 16.00
C HIS A 99 -16.48 3.77 16.06
N VAL A 100 -16.15 4.89 15.42
CA VAL A 100 -14.80 5.49 15.43
C VAL A 100 -14.90 6.85 16.09
N PHE A 101 -14.10 7.08 17.14
CA PHE A 101 -14.10 8.34 17.90
C PHE A 101 -12.96 9.24 17.44
N PHE A 102 -13.23 10.54 17.26
CA PHE A 102 -12.22 11.50 16.84
C PHE A 102 -11.39 11.97 18.03
N ASN A 103 -10.06 11.95 17.92
CA ASN A 103 -9.19 12.61 18.88
C ASN A 103 -9.33 14.13 18.69
N THR A 104 -10.22 14.76 19.46
CA THR A 104 -10.60 16.18 19.28
C THR A 104 -9.44 17.17 19.41
N ASN A 105 -8.34 16.75 20.03
CA ASN A 105 -7.12 17.55 20.18
C ASN A 105 -6.25 17.56 18.91
N THR A 106 -6.40 16.56 18.02
CA THR A 106 -5.57 16.40 16.81
C THR A 106 -6.27 16.77 15.51
N ILE A 107 -7.57 17.10 15.54
CA ILE A 107 -8.36 17.43 14.33
C ILE A 107 -7.77 18.64 13.59
N SER A 108 -7.01 18.38 12.54
CA SER A 108 -6.45 19.35 11.60
C SER A 108 -7.50 19.82 10.58
N ASP A 109 -8.41 18.94 10.18
CA ASP A 109 -9.39 19.20 9.12
C ASP A 109 -10.40 20.30 9.53
N PRO A 110 -10.47 21.42 8.76
CA PRO A 110 -11.27 22.58 9.12
C PRO A 110 -12.78 22.40 8.89
N VAL A 111 -13.22 21.33 8.22
CA VAL A 111 -14.62 20.94 8.07
C VAL A 111 -15.03 20.08 9.26
N LEU A 112 -14.27 19.02 9.56
CA LEU A 112 -14.53 18.15 10.72
C LEU A 112 -14.55 18.95 12.04
N ARG A 113 -13.58 19.86 12.24
CA ARG A 113 -13.51 20.74 13.41
C ARG A 113 -14.76 21.63 13.59
N ARG A 114 -15.47 21.98 12.49
CA ARG A 114 -16.72 22.77 12.55
C ARG A 114 -17.96 21.93 12.80
N MET A 115 -17.93 20.64 12.48
CA MET A 115 -19.06 19.72 12.71
C MET A 115 -19.27 19.43 14.20
N LYS A 116 -18.21 19.55 15.03
CA LYS A 116 -18.24 19.30 16.49
C LYS A 116 -18.77 17.90 16.86
N ILE A 117 -18.63 16.94 15.96
CA ILE A 117 -18.93 15.53 16.21
C ILE A 117 -17.76 14.88 16.95
N GLY A 118 -18.06 14.03 17.93
CA GLY A 118 -17.05 13.29 18.72
C GLY A 118 -16.66 11.95 18.09
N GLY A 119 -17.35 11.52 17.04
CA GLY A 119 -17.12 10.26 16.34
C GLY A 119 -18.13 10.08 15.20
N ALA A 120 -17.99 8.99 14.46
CA ALA A 120 -18.89 8.59 13.39
C ALA A 120 -18.98 7.06 13.32
N ARG A 121 -20.09 6.54 12.76
CA ARG A 121 -20.23 5.11 12.47
C ARG A 121 -19.79 4.81 11.05
N VAL A 122 -18.90 3.83 10.87
CA VAL A 122 -18.34 3.52 9.54
C VAL A 122 -19.26 2.62 8.72
N TYR A 123 -19.28 2.83 7.40
CA TYR A 123 -20.10 2.09 6.43
C TYR A 123 -21.63 2.11 6.69
N VAL A 124 -22.12 2.94 7.62
CA VAL A 124 -23.54 3.08 7.92
C VAL A 124 -24.01 4.49 7.57
N VAL A 125 -25.13 4.60 6.86
CA VAL A 125 -25.90 5.84 6.79
C VAL A 125 -27.00 5.78 7.84
N GLN A 126 -27.02 6.76 8.76
CA GLN A 126 -28.11 6.98 9.70
C GLN A 126 -28.72 8.37 9.45
N GLN A 127 -29.94 8.61 9.93
CA GLN A 127 -30.69 9.85 9.62
C GLN A 127 -29.91 11.13 9.95
N ASP A 128 -29.07 11.10 11.00
CA ASP A 128 -28.25 12.23 11.46
C ASP A 128 -26.72 12.01 11.29
N GLN A 129 -26.27 10.95 10.61
CA GLN A 129 -24.85 10.68 10.37
C GLN A 129 -24.55 10.39 8.89
N PRO A 130 -23.65 11.17 8.25
CA PRO A 130 -23.26 10.94 6.86
C PRO A 130 -22.45 9.65 6.74
N LEU A 131 -22.50 9.02 5.55
CA LEU A 131 -21.65 7.87 5.27
C LEU A 131 -20.19 8.23 5.53
N THR A 132 -19.56 7.42 6.36
CA THR A 132 -18.17 7.58 6.78
C THR A 132 -17.41 6.32 6.40
N ILE A 133 -16.29 6.46 5.71
CA ILE A 133 -15.58 5.33 5.08
C ILE A 133 -14.15 5.24 5.66
N PRO A 134 -13.74 4.10 6.24
CA PRO A 134 -12.47 3.93 6.93
C PRO A 134 -11.36 3.39 6.02
N PHE A 135 -10.14 3.82 6.25
CA PHE A 135 -8.91 3.29 5.66
C PHE A 135 -7.70 3.50 6.60
N HIS A 136 -6.67 2.69 6.46
CA HIS A 136 -5.40 2.93 7.18
C HIS A 136 -4.64 4.09 6.54
N ASP A 137 -3.98 4.91 7.36
CA ASP A 137 -3.15 6.02 6.86
C ASP A 137 -2.06 5.54 5.90
N ALA A 138 -1.33 4.50 6.33
CA ALA A 138 -0.38 3.73 5.52
C ALA A 138 -0.91 3.40 4.11
N CYS A 139 -2.19 3.02 3.99
CA CYS A 139 -2.79 2.70 2.69
C CYS A 139 -3.09 3.95 1.84
N ARG A 140 -3.44 5.08 2.47
CA ARG A 140 -3.60 6.38 1.80
C ARG A 140 -2.24 6.88 1.27
N GLU A 141 -1.21 6.87 2.10
CA GLU A 141 0.15 7.22 1.72
C GLU A 141 0.65 6.36 0.56
N LEU A 142 0.44 5.04 0.63
CA LEU A 142 0.87 4.13 -0.42
C LEU A 142 0.13 4.35 -1.76
N LEU A 143 -1.15 4.72 -1.71
CA LEU A 143 -1.89 5.14 -2.91
C LEU A 143 -1.33 6.44 -3.50
N CYS A 144 -0.95 7.40 -2.66
CA CYS A 144 -0.33 8.66 -3.12
C CYS A 144 1.03 8.42 -3.77
N ILE A 145 1.86 7.55 -3.18
CA ILE A 145 3.16 7.10 -3.72
C ILE A 145 2.96 6.43 -5.08
N TYR A 146 2.03 5.47 -5.19
CA TYR A 146 1.72 4.78 -6.44
C TYR A 146 1.25 5.74 -7.55
N MET A 147 0.56 6.81 -7.17
CA MET A 147 0.08 7.86 -8.08
C MET A 147 1.09 9.00 -8.31
N SER A 148 2.29 8.95 -7.70
CA SER A 148 3.30 10.01 -7.74
C SER A 148 2.80 11.40 -7.29
N ILE A 149 1.96 11.45 -6.25
CA ILE A 149 1.43 12.68 -5.65
C ILE A 149 1.71 12.74 -4.13
N LYS A 150 1.65 13.93 -3.54
CA LYS A 150 1.72 14.08 -2.07
C LYS A 150 0.34 13.92 -1.45
N VAL A 151 0.26 13.46 -0.19
CA VAL A 151 -1.02 13.29 0.53
C VAL A 151 -1.87 14.58 0.56
N LYS A 152 -1.23 15.76 0.60
CA LYS A 152 -1.89 17.07 0.52
C LYS A 152 -2.51 17.42 -0.85
N GLU A 153 -2.10 16.72 -1.91
CA GLU A 153 -2.60 16.89 -3.29
C GLU A 153 -3.73 15.88 -3.61
N LEU A 154 -3.99 14.91 -2.73
CA LEU A 154 -5.09 13.96 -2.84
C LEU A 154 -6.42 14.68 -2.55
N ASP A 155 -7.29 14.75 -3.57
CA ASP A 155 -8.55 15.46 -3.50
C ASP A 155 -9.57 14.64 -2.69
N LYS A 156 -10.00 15.22 -1.55
CA LYS A 156 -10.98 14.62 -0.63
C LYS A 156 -12.35 14.37 -1.27
N LYS A 157 -12.79 15.25 -2.18
CA LYS A 157 -14.05 15.07 -2.93
C LYS A 157 -13.92 13.86 -3.85
N VAL A 158 -12.86 13.81 -4.64
CA VAL A 158 -12.62 12.71 -5.58
C VAL A 158 -12.46 11.39 -4.82
N LEU A 159 -11.69 11.36 -3.73
CA LEU A 159 -11.49 10.14 -2.92
C LEU A 159 -12.79 9.64 -2.28
N TYR A 160 -13.58 10.55 -1.69
CA TYR A 160 -14.86 10.18 -1.08
C TYR A 160 -15.83 9.62 -2.13
N GLU A 161 -16.03 10.32 -3.25
CA GLU A 161 -16.92 9.86 -4.31
C GLU A 161 -16.43 8.55 -4.95
N SER A 162 -15.10 8.36 -5.05
CA SER A 162 -14.48 7.11 -5.49
C SER A 162 -14.82 5.93 -4.59
N PHE A 163 -14.90 6.14 -3.27
CA PHE A 163 -15.31 5.11 -2.32
C PHE A 163 -16.84 4.93 -2.29
N HIS A 164 -17.59 6.04 -2.22
CA HIS A 164 -19.05 6.09 -2.16
C HIS A 164 -19.70 5.39 -3.36
N ARG A 165 -19.13 5.51 -4.57
CA ARG A 165 -19.57 4.81 -5.80
C ARG A 165 -19.71 3.29 -5.64
N PHE A 166 -19.08 2.69 -4.63
CA PHE A 166 -19.08 1.24 -4.39
C PHE A 166 -19.47 0.84 -2.98
N TRP A 167 -20.09 1.74 -2.23
CA TRP A 167 -20.80 1.37 -1.02
C TRP A 167 -22.20 0.86 -1.42
N GLY A 168 -22.38 -0.46 -1.50
CA GLY A 168 -23.67 -1.10 -1.80
C GLY A 168 -24.55 -1.35 -0.58
N GLY A 169 -24.32 -0.64 0.52
CA GLY A 169 -25.04 -0.83 1.78
C GLY A 169 -24.48 -1.93 2.69
N SER A 170 -23.34 -2.54 2.35
CA SER A 170 -22.60 -3.41 3.27
C SER A 170 -22.14 -2.62 4.50
N TYR A 171 -22.33 -3.20 5.69
CA TYR A 171 -22.02 -2.57 6.98
C TYR A 171 -20.53 -2.55 7.35
N ASN A 172 -19.66 -3.18 6.53
CA ASN A 172 -18.26 -3.36 6.92
C ASN A 172 -17.20 -3.27 5.82
N ARG A 173 -17.59 -3.16 4.54
CA ARG A 173 -16.67 -3.02 3.41
C ARG A 173 -17.32 -2.29 2.24
N LEU A 174 -16.52 -1.95 1.23
CA LEU A 174 -17.03 -1.62 -0.10
C LEU A 174 -17.24 -2.91 -0.91
N ASP A 175 -18.18 -2.85 -1.84
CA ASP A 175 -18.50 -3.95 -2.78
C ASP A 175 -17.70 -3.85 -4.10
N LEU A 176 -16.73 -2.92 -4.14
CA LEU A 176 -16.01 -2.51 -5.33
C LEU A 176 -15.29 -3.66 -6.05
N PHE A 177 -14.44 -4.39 -5.32
CA PHE A 177 -13.58 -5.41 -5.91
C PHE A 177 -13.45 -6.62 -5.00
N ASP A 178 -13.14 -7.74 -5.65
CA ASP A 178 -12.30 -8.75 -5.05
C ASP A 178 -10.99 -8.10 -4.58
N TYR A 179 -10.85 -8.00 -3.26
CA TYR A 179 -9.63 -7.58 -2.53
C TYR A 179 -8.50 -8.64 -2.60
N GLY A 180 -8.55 -9.51 -3.60
CA GLY A 180 -7.72 -10.70 -3.73
C GLY A 180 -8.11 -11.73 -2.67
N SER A 181 -7.14 -12.51 -2.23
CA SER A 181 -7.33 -13.59 -1.24
C SER A 181 -8.09 -13.20 0.05
N ILE A 182 -8.26 -11.90 0.39
CA ILE A 182 -9.12 -11.43 1.50
C ILE A 182 -10.63 -11.56 1.20
N ALA A 183 -11.10 -11.11 0.04
CA ALA A 183 -12.54 -10.90 -0.19
C ALA A 183 -13.43 -12.15 0.05
N PRO A 184 -13.04 -13.38 -0.34
CA PRO A 184 -13.85 -14.58 -0.09
C PRO A 184 -14.10 -14.89 1.39
N HIS A 185 -13.25 -14.38 2.29
CA HIS A 185 -13.37 -14.60 3.72
C HIS A 185 -13.87 -13.39 4.51
N MET A 186 -13.95 -12.17 3.92
CA MET A 186 -14.62 -11.04 4.58
C MET A 186 -16.07 -11.37 4.97
N ARG A 187 -16.32 -11.56 6.26
CA ARG A 187 -17.64 -11.83 6.85
C ARG A 187 -17.89 -10.81 7.96
N ARG A 188 -18.80 -11.10 8.92
CA ARG A 188 -19.04 -10.25 10.10
C ARG A 188 -17.78 -10.07 10.94
N ARG A 189 -17.00 -11.14 11.12
CA ARG A 189 -15.64 -11.12 11.66
C ARG A 189 -14.66 -11.59 10.58
N TRP A 190 -13.39 -11.21 10.68
CA TRP A 190 -12.33 -11.61 9.77
C TRP A 190 -11.84 -13.05 10.10
N PRO A 191 -12.22 -14.08 9.31
CA PRO A 191 -11.79 -15.46 9.53
C PRO A 191 -10.41 -15.60 8.90
N CYS A 192 -9.40 -15.50 9.76
CA CYS A 192 -8.02 -15.60 9.34
C CYS A 192 -7.69 -17.05 9.01
N LYS A 193 -6.90 -17.22 7.96
CA LYS A 193 -6.51 -18.53 7.44
C LYS A 193 -4.99 -18.64 7.45
N ARG A 194 -4.45 -19.82 7.74
CA ARG A 194 -3.00 -20.03 7.62
C ARG A 194 -2.46 -19.63 6.24
N GLY A 195 -1.36 -18.88 6.22
CA GLY A 195 -0.78 -18.30 5.01
C GLY A 195 -1.48 -17.03 4.52
N THR A 196 -2.26 -16.36 5.38
CA THR A 196 -2.92 -15.06 5.08
C THR A 196 -2.64 -13.98 6.13
N GLU A 197 -1.88 -14.31 7.17
CA GLU A 197 -1.49 -13.43 8.27
C GLU A 197 -0.77 -12.17 7.76
N TYR A 198 -0.16 -12.23 6.58
CA TYR A 198 0.55 -11.11 5.98
C TYR A 198 -0.29 -9.86 5.75
N PHE A 199 -1.62 -9.97 5.64
CA PHE A 199 -2.51 -8.81 5.54
C PHE A 199 -2.45 -7.87 6.76
N MET A 200 -1.99 -8.39 7.91
CA MET A 200 -1.83 -7.64 9.16
C MET A 200 -0.56 -6.79 9.20
N PHE A 201 0.41 -7.04 8.32
CA PHE A 201 1.72 -6.40 8.40
C PHE A 201 1.74 -5.07 7.66
N ASN A 202 2.38 -4.06 8.26
CA ASN A 202 2.39 -2.70 7.73
C ASN A 202 3.19 -2.65 6.41
N PRO A 203 2.57 -2.31 5.26
CA PRO A 203 3.26 -2.26 3.98
C PRO A 203 4.37 -1.18 3.94
N HIS A 204 4.33 -0.19 4.84
CA HIS A 204 5.40 0.80 5.00
C HIS A 204 6.54 0.36 5.89
N ARG A 205 6.41 -0.60 6.81
CA ARG A 205 7.57 -0.94 7.68
C ARG A 205 8.74 -1.61 6.95
N VAL A 206 8.45 -2.17 5.77
CA VAL A 206 9.46 -2.59 4.79
C VAL A 206 10.34 -1.43 4.31
N THR A 207 9.90 -0.16 4.39
CA THR A 207 10.75 1.03 4.10
C THR A 207 12.05 1.00 4.90
N ASN A 208 11.97 0.69 6.20
CA ASN A 208 13.12 0.67 7.10
C ASN A 208 14.02 -0.53 6.82
N GLN A 209 13.44 -1.71 6.60
CA GLN A 209 14.21 -2.92 6.25
C GLN A 209 14.87 -2.81 4.86
N GLY A 210 14.20 -2.14 3.90
CA GLY A 210 14.77 -1.83 2.59
C GLY A 210 15.91 -0.80 2.71
N ARG A 211 15.71 0.28 3.47
CA ARG A 211 16.77 1.23 3.81
C ARG A 211 17.95 0.57 4.51
N GLU A 212 17.70 -0.35 5.44
CA GLU A 212 18.75 -1.18 6.07
C GLU A 212 19.49 -2.02 5.03
N LEU A 213 18.83 -2.63 4.05
CA LEU A 213 19.52 -3.31 2.94
C LEU A 213 20.36 -2.36 2.09
N TYR A 214 19.82 -1.20 1.69
CA TYR A 214 20.58 -0.22 0.90
C TYR A 214 21.79 0.31 1.68
N VAL A 215 21.64 0.56 2.98
CA VAL A 215 22.72 0.94 3.90
C VAL A 215 23.75 -0.19 4.03
N LEU A 216 23.32 -1.45 4.21
CA LEU A 216 24.22 -2.60 4.25
C LEU A 216 25.00 -2.80 2.95
N THR A 217 24.43 -2.46 1.79
CA THR A 217 25.17 -2.45 0.52
C THR A 217 26.09 -1.24 0.36
N SER A 218 25.73 -0.08 0.93
CA SER A 218 26.52 1.16 0.79
C SER A 218 27.64 1.27 1.83
N ILE A 219 27.55 0.57 2.97
CA ILE A 219 28.66 0.41 3.90
C ILE A 219 29.73 -0.41 3.17
N GLN A 220 30.75 0.30 2.68
CA GLN A 220 31.99 -0.28 2.19
C GLN A 220 32.75 -0.91 3.36
N ASP A 221 32.29 -2.07 3.83
CA ASP A 221 33.15 -2.98 4.56
C ASP A 221 34.33 -3.33 3.62
N PRO A 222 35.59 -3.07 4.00
CA PRO A 222 36.75 -3.36 3.15
C PRO A 222 36.91 -4.86 2.84
N ASP A 223 36.27 -5.75 3.61
CA ASP A 223 36.17 -7.18 3.34
C ASP A 223 34.95 -7.55 2.45
N TRP A 224 34.06 -6.59 2.14
CA TRP A 224 33.00 -6.77 1.14
C TRP A 224 33.62 -6.87 -0.26
N PRO A 225 33.22 -7.85 -1.09
CA PRO A 225 33.80 -8.03 -2.42
C PRO A 225 33.47 -6.84 -3.32
N GLN A 226 34.45 -5.94 -3.48
CA GLN A 226 34.39 -4.83 -4.44
C GLN A 226 34.13 -5.37 -5.85
N GLY A 227 32.90 -5.15 -6.35
CA GLY A 227 32.43 -5.71 -7.62
C GLY A 227 31.21 -6.64 -7.55
N GLY A 228 30.42 -6.57 -6.46
CA GLY A 228 29.06 -7.13 -6.39
C GLY A 228 28.94 -8.65 -6.26
N ASP A 229 30.07 -9.37 -6.31
CA ASP A 229 30.10 -10.83 -6.29
C ASP A 229 29.93 -11.39 -4.86
N LEU A 230 28.70 -11.27 -4.34
CA LEU A 230 28.26 -11.91 -3.09
C LEU A 230 28.03 -13.41 -3.27
N THR A 231 28.12 -13.90 -4.51
CA THR A 231 28.21 -15.33 -4.76
C THR A 231 29.63 -15.82 -4.46
N ARG A 232 29.71 -17.08 -4.00
CA ARG A 232 30.97 -17.78 -3.69
C ARG A 232 31.99 -17.59 -4.83
N PRO A 233 33.31 -17.53 -4.55
CA PRO A 233 34.35 -17.21 -5.52
C PRO A 233 34.09 -17.86 -6.89
N HIS A 234 33.79 -17.00 -7.87
CA HIS A 234 33.19 -17.37 -9.16
C HIS A 234 33.97 -18.51 -9.81
N THR A 235 33.45 -19.72 -9.68
CA THR A 235 34.13 -20.92 -10.16
C THR A 235 33.96 -20.97 -11.66
N VAL A 236 34.99 -20.57 -12.39
CA VAL A 236 34.96 -20.59 -13.86
C VAL A 236 34.94 -22.04 -14.34
N PHE A 237 33.79 -22.50 -14.81
CA PHE A 237 33.61 -23.86 -15.30
C PHE A 237 34.19 -23.99 -16.71
N ARG A 238 34.79 -25.15 -17.02
CA ARG A 238 35.25 -25.45 -18.38
C ARG A 238 34.05 -25.65 -19.30
N ALA A 239 33.78 -24.69 -20.17
CA ALA A 239 32.73 -24.74 -21.18
C ALA A 239 33.10 -25.59 -22.42
N ASP A 240 33.93 -26.63 -22.27
CA ASP A 240 34.27 -27.52 -23.38
C ASP A 240 33.08 -28.43 -23.72
N GLY A 241 32.67 -28.40 -24.99
CA GLY A 241 31.46 -29.09 -25.47
C GLY A 241 30.16 -28.29 -25.35
N ASP A 242 30.16 -27.19 -24.59
CA ASP A 242 29.00 -26.29 -24.49
C ASP A 242 28.74 -25.59 -25.85
N PRO A 243 27.53 -25.66 -26.43
CA PRO A 243 27.21 -25.00 -27.70
C PRO A 243 27.26 -23.47 -27.61
N PHE A 244 26.94 -22.89 -26.45
CA PHE A 244 26.86 -21.45 -26.23
C PHE A 244 28.24 -20.78 -26.05
N ARG A 245 29.30 -21.55 -25.80
CA ARG A 245 30.69 -21.05 -25.66
C ARG A 245 31.21 -20.24 -26.86
N ARG A 246 30.52 -20.33 -28.01
CA ARG A 246 30.86 -19.64 -29.26
C ARG A 246 30.32 -18.21 -29.30
N PHE A 247 29.37 -17.86 -28.45
CA PHE A 247 28.84 -16.51 -28.35
C PHE A 247 29.76 -15.65 -27.48
N ALA A 248 29.85 -14.36 -27.83
CA ALA A 248 30.50 -13.38 -26.96
C ALA A 248 29.67 -13.16 -25.68
N PRO A 249 30.27 -12.83 -24.53
CA PRO A 249 29.54 -12.62 -23.27
C PRO A 249 28.36 -11.66 -23.41
N GLN A 250 28.50 -10.59 -24.21
CA GLN A 250 27.44 -9.62 -24.48
C GLN A 250 26.19 -10.26 -25.10
N VAL A 251 26.36 -11.26 -25.98
CA VAL A 251 25.23 -11.98 -26.59
C VAL A 251 24.54 -12.89 -25.56
N LEU A 252 25.31 -13.45 -24.62
CA LEU A 252 24.76 -14.23 -23.52
C LEU A 252 24.01 -13.34 -22.50
N THR A 253 24.51 -12.13 -22.22
CA THR A 253 23.79 -11.12 -21.43
C THR A 253 22.48 -10.70 -22.10
N LEU A 254 22.48 -10.42 -23.40
CA LEU A 254 21.26 -10.14 -24.16
C LEU A 254 20.25 -11.29 -24.08
N ILE A 255 20.68 -12.54 -24.00
CA ILE A 255 19.77 -13.69 -23.80
C ILE A 255 19.19 -13.68 -22.38
N PHE A 256 19.99 -13.40 -21.34
CA PHE A 256 19.47 -13.26 -19.97
C PHE A 256 18.45 -12.13 -19.82
N GLU A 257 18.60 -11.04 -20.56
CA GLU A 257 17.65 -9.91 -20.60
C GLU A 257 16.28 -10.30 -21.20
N GLN A 258 16.18 -11.42 -21.92
CA GLN A 258 14.91 -11.93 -22.46
C GLN A 258 14.26 -13.02 -21.58
N ILE A 259 14.80 -13.29 -20.37
CA ILE A 259 14.28 -14.32 -19.46
C ILE A 259 13.57 -13.66 -18.29
N ASP A 260 12.24 -13.71 -18.29
CA ASP A 260 11.38 -13.06 -17.29
C ASP A 260 11.43 -13.72 -15.90
N ASP A 261 11.64 -15.04 -15.81
CA ASP A 261 11.71 -15.77 -14.54
C ASP A 261 13.16 -15.98 -14.08
N VAL A 262 13.49 -15.57 -12.85
CA VAL A 262 14.81 -15.79 -12.26
C VAL A 262 15.09 -17.29 -12.03
N ALA A 263 14.07 -18.12 -11.85
CA ALA A 263 14.23 -19.58 -11.75
C ALA A 263 14.78 -20.16 -13.07
N ASP A 264 14.26 -19.70 -14.21
CA ASP A 264 14.76 -20.08 -15.53
C ASP A 264 16.16 -19.52 -15.81
N LEU A 265 16.46 -18.29 -15.35
CA LEU A 265 17.81 -17.71 -15.41
C LEU A 265 18.83 -18.60 -14.66
N TYR A 266 18.47 -19.06 -13.46
CA TYR A 266 19.32 -19.97 -12.70
C TYR A 266 19.39 -21.38 -13.29
N ALA A 267 18.28 -21.91 -13.82
CA ALA A 267 18.29 -23.19 -14.54
C ALA A 267 19.20 -23.13 -15.77
N LEU A 268 19.22 -22.01 -16.49
CA LEU A 268 20.13 -21.79 -17.63
C LEU A 268 21.60 -21.71 -17.20
N LYS A 269 21.91 -20.98 -16.11
CA LYS A 269 23.25 -20.98 -15.50
C LYS A 269 23.68 -22.40 -15.10
N GLN A 270 22.81 -23.18 -14.46
CA GLN A 270 23.09 -24.58 -14.07
C GLN A 270 23.28 -25.52 -15.27
N ALA A 271 22.52 -25.32 -16.36
CA ALA A 271 22.54 -26.18 -17.54
C ALA A 271 23.71 -25.91 -18.50
N SER A 272 24.29 -24.70 -18.49
CA SER A 272 25.35 -24.28 -19.42
C SER A 272 26.51 -23.62 -18.68
N PRO A 273 27.69 -24.25 -18.63
CA PRO A 273 28.92 -23.60 -18.16
C PRO A 273 29.23 -22.26 -18.84
N ALA A 274 28.89 -22.08 -20.12
CA ALA A 274 29.06 -20.80 -20.81
C ALA A 274 28.19 -19.70 -20.20
N PHE A 275 26.90 -19.97 -19.93
CA PHE A 275 26.02 -19.03 -19.23
C PHE A 275 26.41 -18.86 -17.75
N ASN A 276 26.82 -19.93 -17.05
CA ASN A 276 27.29 -19.82 -15.67
C ASN A 276 28.48 -18.88 -15.53
N ASN A 277 29.39 -18.87 -16.51
CA ASN A 277 30.59 -18.05 -16.45
C ASN A 277 30.32 -16.54 -16.67
N VAL A 278 29.15 -16.16 -17.17
CA VAL A 278 28.77 -14.75 -17.39
C VAL A 278 28.40 -14.10 -16.05
N LYS A 279 29.14 -13.05 -15.69
CA LYS A 279 28.79 -12.19 -14.56
C LYS A 279 27.67 -11.23 -14.95
N LEU A 280 26.67 -11.11 -14.08
CA LEU A 280 25.56 -10.17 -14.21
C LEU A 280 25.78 -9.09 -13.14
N GLY A 281 26.16 -7.88 -13.57
CA GLY A 281 26.38 -6.74 -12.66
C GLY A 281 25.12 -5.91 -12.48
N ASP A 282 25.27 -4.77 -11.81
CA ASP A 282 24.14 -3.87 -11.49
C ASP A 282 23.41 -3.35 -12.74
N ALA A 283 24.12 -3.15 -13.86
CA ALA A 283 23.50 -2.80 -15.15
C ALA A 283 22.46 -3.82 -15.66
N PHE A 284 22.48 -5.06 -15.17
CA PHE A 284 21.45 -6.07 -15.40
C PHE A 284 20.43 -6.11 -14.26
N TRP A 285 20.90 -6.12 -13.01
CA TRP A 285 20.04 -6.33 -11.84
C TRP A 285 19.21 -5.11 -11.47
N GLU A 286 19.70 -3.87 -11.64
CA GLU A 286 18.94 -2.66 -11.33
C GLU A 286 17.70 -2.51 -12.23
N PRO A 287 17.78 -2.51 -13.58
CA PRO A 287 16.60 -2.36 -14.41
C PRO A 287 15.59 -3.49 -14.16
N ARG A 288 16.08 -4.71 -13.96
CA ARG A 288 15.27 -5.88 -13.61
C ARG A 288 14.56 -5.71 -12.27
N THR A 289 15.25 -5.24 -11.24
CA THR A 289 14.67 -4.98 -9.91
C THR A 289 13.60 -3.90 -9.98
N ARG A 290 13.88 -2.78 -10.65
CA ARG A 290 12.90 -1.67 -10.79
C ARG A 290 11.67 -2.10 -11.63
N ALA A 291 11.84 -2.95 -12.64
CA ALA A 291 10.75 -3.45 -13.48
C ALA A 291 9.91 -4.54 -12.79
N GLU A 292 10.55 -5.53 -12.16
CA GLU A 292 9.85 -6.64 -11.51
C GLU A 292 9.30 -6.28 -10.13
N MET A 293 10.02 -5.45 -9.36
CA MET A 293 9.68 -5.07 -7.98
C MET A 293 9.47 -3.55 -7.85
N PRO A 294 8.56 -2.92 -8.63
CA PRO A 294 8.30 -1.47 -8.54
C PRO A 294 7.75 -1.04 -7.18
N TRP A 295 7.38 -2.00 -6.33
CA TRP A 295 6.96 -1.82 -4.95
C TRP A 295 8.13 -1.60 -3.97
N ILE A 296 9.40 -1.60 -4.39
CA ILE A 296 10.52 -1.05 -3.61
C ILE A 296 10.89 0.37 -4.08
N TRP A 297 9.91 1.27 -4.03
CA TRP A 297 10.03 2.65 -4.50
C TRP A 297 11.04 3.50 -3.71
N GLU A 298 11.49 3.03 -2.54
CA GLU A 298 12.49 3.69 -1.69
C GLU A 298 13.93 3.44 -2.13
N ALA A 299 14.14 2.69 -3.21
CA ALA A 299 15.48 2.42 -3.72
C ALA A 299 16.21 3.73 -4.09
N PRO A 300 17.49 3.90 -3.71
CA PRO A 300 18.27 5.07 -4.07
C PRO A 300 18.27 5.31 -5.59
N ASN A 301 18.30 6.58 -5.99
CA ASN A 301 18.51 7.00 -7.38
C ASN A 301 19.87 7.67 -7.59
N ASP A 302 20.66 7.82 -6.52
CA ASP A 302 21.85 8.67 -6.47
C ASP A 302 23.14 7.84 -6.47
N GLU A 303 24.19 8.37 -7.11
CA GLU A 303 25.52 7.73 -7.18
C GLU A 303 26.22 7.67 -5.81
N ASP A 304 25.80 8.50 -4.84
CA ASP A 304 26.38 8.63 -3.50
C ASP A 304 26.19 7.39 -2.60
N HIS A 305 25.31 6.46 -3.00
CA HIS A 305 25.04 5.22 -2.27
C HIS A 305 25.19 4.02 -3.21
N PRO A 306 26.38 3.38 -3.28
CA PRO A 306 26.57 2.21 -4.11
C PRO A 306 25.70 1.05 -3.61
N VAL A 307 24.66 0.72 -4.38
CA VAL A 307 23.75 -0.41 -4.11
C VAL A 307 24.20 -1.62 -4.92
N VAL A 308 24.36 -2.77 -4.26
CA VAL A 308 24.59 -4.05 -4.93
C VAL A 308 23.22 -4.63 -5.28
N TRP A 309 22.78 -4.43 -6.52
CA TRP A 309 21.42 -4.73 -6.94
C TRP A 309 21.13 -6.23 -7.04
N GLU A 310 22.14 -7.07 -7.28
CA GLU A 310 22.01 -8.53 -7.18
C GLU A 310 21.53 -8.95 -5.78
N PHE A 311 22.11 -8.35 -4.74
CA PHE A 311 21.74 -8.62 -3.35
C PHE A 311 20.32 -8.18 -3.05
N VAL A 312 19.98 -6.94 -3.41
CA VAL A 312 18.64 -6.36 -3.21
C VAL A 312 17.59 -7.24 -3.90
N TYR A 313 17.81 -7.58 -5.17
CA TYR A 313 16.90 -8.44 -5.93
C TYR A 313 16.69 -9.78 -5.22
N HIS A 314 17.77 -10.49 -4.86
CA HIS A 314 17.64 -11.80 -4.23
C HIS A 314 17.02 -11.74 -2.84
N GLN A 315 17.38 -10.75 -2.02
CA GLN A 315 16.86 -10.64 -0.68
C GLN A 315 15.35 -10.37 -0.68
N PHE A 316 14.87 -9.45 -1.53
CA PHE A 316 13.44 -9.23 -1.72
C PHE A 316 12.74 -10.42 -2.40
N HIS A 317 13.40 -11.12 -3.32
CA HIS A 317 12.88 -12.34 -3.93
C HIS A 317 12.66 -13.47 -2.91
N PHE A 318 13.55 -13.65 -1.94
CA PHE A 318 13.37 -14.63 -0.87
C PHE A 318 12.35 -14.16 0.18
N TRP A 319 12.32 -12.87 0.50
CA TRP A 319 11.38 -12.31 1.48
C TRP A 319 9.90 -12.39 1.07
N ARG A 320 9.59 -12.49 -0.24
CA ARG A 320 8.23 -12.65 -0.75
C ARG A 320 7.71 -14.11 -0.80
N ASP A 321 8.55 -15.12 -0.65
CA ASP A 321 8.08 -16.52 -0.62
C ASP A 321 7.47 -16.83 0.75
N VAL A 322 6.16 -17.06 0.79
CA VAL A 322 5.39 -17.41 2.00
C VAL A 322 5.94 -18.64 2.74
N ASN A 323 6.67 -19.52 2.05
CA ASN A 323 7.20 -20.77 2.59
C ASN A 323 8.68 -20.67 3.04
N ALA A 324 9.33 -19.54 2.81
CA ALA A 324 10.73 -19.34 3.19
C ALA A 324 10.88 -19.20 4.72
N LYS A 325 12.08 -19.50 5.23
CA LYS A 325 12.41 -19.25 6.64
C LYS A 325 12.59 -17.74 6.93
N GLU A 326 12.94 -16.97 5.91
CA GLU A 326 13.30 -15.55 6.01
C GLU A 326 12.17 -14.60 5.56
N THR A 327 10.99 -15.14 5.30
CA THR A 327 9.78 -14.43 4.86
C THR A 327 9.54 -13.14 5.62
N LYS A 328 9.32 -12.04 4.90
CA LYS A 328 8.90 -10.76 5.48
C LYS A 328 7.46 -10.50 5.07
N TYR A 329 6.52 -10.77 5.97
CA TYR A 329 5.10 -10.65 5.67
C TYR A 329 4.67 -9.24 5.21
N GLY A 330 5.33 -8.19 5.70
CA GLY A 330 5.14 -6.83 5.18
C GLY A 330 5.48 -6.68 3.68
N VAL A 331 6.49 -7.40 3.18
CA VAL A 331 6.89 -7.42 1.76
C VAL A 331 5.77 -8.02 0.91
N ILE A 332 5.22 -9.15 1.34
CA ILE A 332 4.12 -9.84 0.64
C ILE A 332 2.87 -8.94 0.60
N ASN A 333 2.52 -8.29 1.71
CA ASN A 333 1.34 -7.40 1.75
C ASN A 333 1.52 -6.18 0.85
N ARG A 334 2.72 -5.59 0.86
CA ARG A 334 3.12 -4.49 -0.01
C ARG A 334 3.05 -4.87 -1.49
N GLU A 335 3.64 -6.00 -1.88
CA GLU A 335 3.60 -6.50 -3.27
C GLU A 335 2.16 -6.72 -3.73
N ARG A 336 1.33 -7.39 -2.91
CA ARG A 336 -0.11 -7.54 -3.16
C ARG A 336 -0.79 -6.19 -3.36
N MET A 337 -0.61 -5.24 -2.43
CA MET A 337 -1.25 -3.93 -2.54
C MET A 337 -0.88 -3.26 -3.87
N TRP A 338 0.42 -3.24 -4.19
CA TRP A 338 0.95 -2.58 -5.39
C TRP A 338 0.51 -3.22 -6.71
N ARG A 339 0.44 -4.56 -6.78
CA ARG A 339 0.03 -5.27 -8.00
C ARG A 339 -1.49 -5.37 -8.16
N GLU A 340 -2.23 -5.57 -7.07
CA GLU A 340 -3.64 -5.97 -7.15
C GLU A 340 -4.63 -4.86 -6.79
N LEU A 341 -4.27 -3.91 -5.94
CA LEU A 341 -5.24 -2.99 -5.32
C LEU A 341 -5.03 -1.53 -5.74
N LEU A 342 -3.81 -1.01 -5.63
CA LEU A 342 -3.49 0.37 -5.97
C LEU A 342 -3.75 0.71 -7.45
N PRO A 343 -3.45 -0.16 -8.45
CA PRO A 343 -3.75 0.14 -9.85
C PRO A 343 -5.25 0.30 -10.09
N LYS A 344 -6.06 -0.51 -9.38
CA LYS A 344 -7.52 -0.44 -9.45
C LYS A 344 -8.03 0.85 -8.81
N TRP A 345 -7.48 1.23 -7.65
CA TRP A 345 -7.84 2.47 -6.94
C TRP A 345 -7.44 3.74 -7.70
N ALA A 346 -6.21 3.80 -8.23
CA ALA A 346 -5.75 4.91 -9.06
C ALA A 346 -6.63 5.11 -10.29
N LYS A 347 -7.02 4.02 -10.97
CA LYS A 347 -7.97 4.06 -12.09
C LYS A 347 -9.34 4.62 -11.68
N VAL A 348 -9.93 4.11 -10.59
CA VAL A 348 -11.23 4.58 -10.08
C VAL A 348 -11.18 6.06 -9.68
N TYR A 349 -10.07 6.49 -9.07
CA TYR A 349 -9.85 7.88 -8.69
C TYR A 349 -9.79 8.80 -9.92
N GLU A 350 -8.99 8.48 -10.94
CA GLU A 350 -8.90 9.31 -12.14
C GLU A 350 -10.19 9.28 -12.99
N GLU A 351 -10.92 8.16 -13.05
CA GLU A 351 -12.28 8.12 -13.61
C GLU A 351 -13.22 9.11 -12.90
N THR A 352 -13.24 9.08 -11.57
CA THR A 352 -14.09 9.93 -10.74
C THR A 352 -13.68 11.41 -10.87
N ARG A 353 -12.37 11.69 -10.92
CA ARG A 353 -11.81 13.03 -11.15
C ARG A 353 -12.23 13.60 -12.51
N ALA A 354 -12.21 12.79 -13.56
CA ALA A 354 -12.64 13.20 -14.89
C ALA A 354 -14.15 13.45 -14.97
N GLN A 355 -14.96 12.60 -14.32
CA GLN A 355 -16.41 12.75 -14.23
C GLN A 355 -16.81 14.04 -13.50
N LEU A 356 -16.21 14.33 -12.34
CA LEU A 356 -16.48 15.54 -11.57
C LEU A 356 -16.10 16.81 -12.32
N ARG A 357 -14.93 16.83 -12.99
CA ARG A 357 -14.51 17.95 -13.86
C ARG A 357 -15.45 18.17 -15.05
N SER A 358 -15.99 17.10 -15.63
CA SER A 358 -16.96 17.19 -16.73
C SER A 358 -18.30 17.77 -16.25
N ALA A 359 -18.76 17.35 -15.07
CA ALA A 359 -19.98 17.88 -14.46
C ALA A 359 -19.86 19.38 -14.10
N GLU A 360 -18.70 19.81 -13.60
CA GLU A 360 -18.44 21.22 -13.27
C GLU A 360 -18.48 22.13 -14.50
N ARG A 361 -17.95 21.67 -15.66
CA ARG A 361 -18.02 22.42 -16.93
C ARG A 361 -19.45 22.53 -17.48
N LEU A 362 -20.19 21.43 -17.50
CA LEU A 362 -21.59 21.45 -17.95
C LEU A 362 -22.49 22.30 -17.05
N GLY A 363 -22.14 22.43 -15.76
CA GLY A 363 -22.81 23.35 -14.84
C GLY A 363 -22.52 24.82 -15.14
N SER A 364 -21.28 25.19 -15.47
CA SER A 364 -20.93 26.59 -15.75
C SER A 364 -21.53 27.12 -17.06
N ASP A 365 -21.73 26.26 -18.06
CA ASP A 365 -22.26 26.68 -19.36
C ASP A 365 -23.78 26.94 -19.31
N ALA A 366 -24.51 26.28 -18.40
CA ALA A 366 -25.96 26.41 -18.26
C ALA A 366 -26.42 27.75 -17.64
N ASP A 367 -25.56 28.39 -16.82
CA ASP A 367 -25.85 29.68 -16.18
C ASP A 367 -25.53 30.90 -17.09
N GLY A 368 -25.06 30.65 -18.33
CA GLY A 368 -24.53 31.69 -19.23
C GLY A 368 -25.49 32.25 -20.30
N GLU A 369 -26.64 31.61 -20.58
CA GLU A 369 -27.42 31.89 -21.79
C GLU A 369 -28.66 32.80 -21.62
N ASP A 370 -29.04 33.23 -20.40
CA ASP A 370 -30.28 34.01 -20.17
C ASP A 370 -30.05 35.53 -20.06
N SER A 371 -29.30 36.13 -21.00
CA SER A 371 -29.07 37.59 -21.08
C SER A 371 -28.72 38.11 -22.48
N SER A 372 -29.55 37.81 -23.49
CA SER A 372 -29.59 38.63 -24.71
C SER A 372 -30.97 38.62 -25.38
N SER A 373 -31.70 39.73 -25.24
CA SER A 373 -33.00 39.96 -25.88
C SER A 373 -32.96 41.23 -26.75
N GLY A 374 -33.24 41.09 -28.05
CA GLY A 374 -33.31 42.18 -29.03
C GLY A 374 -31.95 42.54 -29.65
N ASP A 375 -31.81 42.79 -30.94
CA ASP A 375 -32.82 42.96 -32.01
C ASP A 375 -32.36 42.35 -33.34
N GLY A 376 -33.32 42.18 -34.27
CA GLY A 376 -33.13 41.55 -35.57
C GLY A 376 -32.60 42.47 -36.69
N PRO A 377 -32.87 42.16 -37.97
CA PRO A 377 -31.79 41.77 -38.87
C PRO A 377 -31.52 42.73 -40.04
N SER A 378 -30.33 42.64 -40.64
CA SER A 378 -30.09 43.12 -42.00
C SER A 378 -29.15 42.18 -42.76
N SER A 379 -29.55 41.86 -43.99
CA SER A 379 -28.75 41.15 -44.99
C SER A 379 -27.57 41.96 -45.49
N ASN A 380 -26.48 41.29 -45.90
CA ASN A 380 -25.96 41.46 -47.26
C ASN A 380 -25.08 40.27 -47.69
N GLU A 381 -24.95 40.11 -49.00
CA GLU A 381 -24.29 39.01 -49.70
C GLU A 381 -22.79 39.30 -50.01
N GLU A 382 -22.19 38.39 -50.78
CA GLU A 382 -20.94 38.51 -51.56
C GLU A 382 -19.63 37.98 -50.94
N SER A 383 -19.32 36.73 -51.33
CA SER A 383 -18.16 36.36 -52.17
C SER A 383 -16.78 37.00 -51.92
N SER A 384 -15.80 36.17 -51.55
CA SER A 384 -14.56 36.00 -52.34
C SER A 384 -13.77 34.77 -51.88
N SER A 385 -13.03 34.16 -52.81
CA SER A 385 -11.90 33.29 -52.52
C SER A 385 -10.71 34.09 -51.96
N ASP A 386 -9.77 33.42 -51.30
CA ASP A 386 -8.46 33.12 -51.91
C ASP A 386 -7.60 32.19 -51.04
N GLU A 387 -6.81 31.34 -51.68
CA GLU A 387 -5.80 30.49 -51.05
C GLU A 387 -4.50 31.29 -50.86
N VAL A 388 -3.82 31.12 -49.71
CA VAL A 388 -2.40 31.47 -49.61
C VAL A 388 -1.67 30.56 -48.63
N GLU A 389 -0.67 29.83 -49.14
CA GLU A 389 0.37 29.19 -48.34
C GLU A 389 1.46 30.21 -47.97
N SER A 390 1.96 30.18 -46.74
CA SER A 390 3.36 30.44 -46.35
C SER A 390 3.46 30.28 -44.82
N SER A 391 4.25 29.36 -44.28
CA SER A 391 5.73 29.33 -44.13
C SER A 391 6.21 29.87 -42.78
N THR A 392 6.85 28.96 -42.06
CA THR A 392 8.06 29.15 -41.22
C THR A 392 8.01 30.01 -39.95
N ASP A 393 9.06 29.78 -39.15
CA ASP A 393 9.48 30.46 -37.93
C ASP A 393 8.64 30.11 -36.68
N GLY A 394 9.22 29.55 -35.60
CA GLY A 394 10.63 29.43 -35.24
C GLY A 394 10.94 30.32 -34.05
N TYR A 395 10.48 29.91 -32.86
CA TYR A 395 10.75 30.61 -31.61
C TYR A 395 11.57 29.75 -30.66
N ASP A 396 12.86 30.06 -30.67
CA ASP A 396 13.83 29.80 -29.60
C ASP A 396 13.60 30.83 -28.49
N THR A 397 13.53 30.38 -27.24
CA THR A 397 13.62 31.21 -26.03
C THR A 397 14.44 30.49 -24.97
N SER A 398 15.75 30.41 -25.22
CA SER A 398 16.76 30.58 -24.17
C SER A 398 16.67 31.98 -23.52
N LEU A 399 17.46 32.21 -22.44
CA LEU A 399 17.45 33.36 -21.51
C LEU A 399 16.48 33.18 -20.31
N ASP A 400 16.85 33.45 -19.04
CA ASP A 400 18.10 34.00 -18.50
C ASP A 400 18.53 33.35 -17.17
N GLU A 401 19.83 33.40 -16.89
CA GLU A 401 20.43 33.13 -15.58
C GLU A 401 20.31 34.41 -14.72
N GLU A 402 19.71 34.33 -13.54
CA GLU A 402 19.82 35.40 -12.52
C GLU A 402 20.43 34.80 -11.25
N GLU A 403 21.73 35.03 -11.08
CA GLU A 403 22.43 34.80 -9.81
C GLU A 403 21.92 35.81 -8.76
N SER A 404 21.37 35.32 -7.65
CA SER A 404 21.05 36.17 -6.49
C SER A 404 21.85 35.74 -5.27
N SER A 405 23.07 36.24 -5.18
CA SER A 405 23.87 36.22 -3.95
C SER A 405 23.30 37.19 -2.92
N SER A 406 23.13 36.74 -1.67
CA SER A 406 23.15 37.62 -0.51
C SER A 406 23.65 36.86 0.70
N ASP A 407 24.78 37.32 1.22
CA ASP A 407 25.35 36.93 2.50
C ASP A 407 24.40 37.28 3.67
N ASP A 408 24.53 36.56 4.79
CA ASP A 408 24.95 37.11 6.10
C ASP A 408 24.44 36.28 7.31
N GLU A 409 25.17 36.47 8.42
CA GLU A 409 24.89 36.08 9.81
C GLU A 409 25.20 34.63 10.22
N ASP A 410 26.50 34.43 10.46
CA ASP A 410 27.04 33.95 11.75
C ASP A 410 25.99 33.69 12.85
N ASP A 411 25.97 32.46 13.39
CA ASP A 411 25.61 32.25 14.78
C ASP A 411 26.56 31.21 15.40
N SER A 412 27.48 31.71 16.23
CA SER A 412 28.45 30.90 16.97
C SER A 412 27.79 30.38 18.24
N PHE A 413 27.77 29.06 18.43
CA PHE A 413 27.32 28.44 19.69
C PHE A 413 28.47 27.71 20.37
N ASP A 414 28.69 28.05 21.63
CA ASP A 414 29.89 27.70 22.38
C ASP A 414 30.03 26.21 22.69
N GLU A 415 31.27 25.72 22.65
CA GLU A 415 31.69 24.48 23.29
C GLU A 415 31.85 24.71 24.79
N GLU A 416 31.06 24.04 25.63
CA GLU A 416 31.45 23.77 27.02
C GLU A 416 31.61 22.25 27.23
N ASP A 417 32.86 21.84 27.41
CA ASP A 417 33.23 20.58 28.06
C ASP A 417 32.57 20.51 29.45
N ASP A 418 31.89 19.40 29.76
CA ASP A 418 32.01 18.85 31.12
C ASP A 418 32.10 17.31 31.07
N SER A 419 32.74 16.77 32.10
CA SER A 419 33.45 15.50 32.10
C SER A 419 32.92 14.54 33.17
N SER A 420 33.35 13.27 33.09
CA SER A 420 32.98 12.14 33.98
C SER A 420 31.51 11.68 33.87
N ASP A 421 31.23 10.39 33.70
CA ASP A 421 31.54 9.36 34.70
C ASP A 421 31.92 7.99 34.09
N GLU A 422 32.55 7.12 34.89
CA GLU A 422 33.04 5.81 34.46
C GLU A 422 31.95 4.72 34.46
N GLY A 423 31.99 3.80 33.49
CA GLY A 423 30.99 2.73 33.35
C GLY A 423 31.51 1.50 32.60
N GLU A 424 32.34 0.69 33.26
CA GLU A 424 32.78 -0.61 32.74
C GLU A 424 31.58 -1.54 32.47
N ILE A 425 31.29 -1.86 31.21
CA ILE A 425 30.44 -3.02 30.88
C ILE A 425 31.15 -3.96 29.89
N SER A 426 31.41 -5.15 30.43
CA SER A 426 32.06 -6.32 29.86
C SER A 426 31.69 -6.67 28.41
N SER A 427 32.71 -6.94 27.61
CA SER A 427 32.65 -7.46 26.25
C SER A 427 32.25 -8.94 26.20
N ASN A 428 30.94 -9.21 26.03
CA ASN A 428 30.45 -10.56 25.69
C ASN A 428 30.51 -10.80 24.18
N GLY A 429 31.70 -11.14 23.67
CA GLY A 429 31.87 -11.63 22.31
C GLY A 429 31.18 -12.98 22.12
N LEU A 430 30.16 -13.04 21.26
CA LEU A 430 29.52 -14.29 20.85
C LEU A 430 30.46 -15.07 19.90
N PRO A 431 30.79 -16.35 20.18
CA PRO A 431 31.71 -17.10 19.33
C PRO A 431 31.00 -17.61 18.07
N LEU A 432 31.39 -17.06 16.91
CA LEU A 432 31.14 -17.67 15.61
C LEU A 432 31.86 -19.04 15.54
N ARG A 433 31.12 -20.11 15.84
CA ARG A 433 31.59 -21.48 15.56
C ARG A 433 31.51 -21.75 14.06
N LEU A 434 32.60 -21.43 13.37
CA LEU A 434 32.96 -22.11 12.13
C LEU A 434 32.95 -23.62 12.38
N ARG A 435 32.34 -24.36 11.45
CA ARG A 435 32.22 -25.81 11.51
C ARG A 435 33.15 -26.38 10.45
N ASP A 436 34.27 -26.94 10.89
CA ASP A 436 35.24 -27.56 10.00
C ASP A 436 34.58 -28.71 9.19
N PRO A 437 34.86 -28.81 7.88
CA PRO A 437 34.59 -30.02 7.12
C PRO A 437 35.71 -31.06 7.35
N GLU A 438 35.48 -32.27 6.82
CA GLU A 438 36.43 -33.40 6.73
C GLU A 438 36.69 -34.21 8.01
N THR A 439 36.08 -35.40 8.05
CA THR A 439 36.89 -36.63 7.89
C THR A 439 36.02 -37.76 7.35
N GLU A 440 36.60 -38.55 6.45
CA GLU A 440 36.01 -39.72 5.81
C GLU A 440 36.09 -40.95 6.72
N ASP A 441 35.07 -41.81 6.69
CA ASP A 441 35.15 -43.29 6.67
C ASP A 441 33.75 -43.89 6.35
#